data_AF-A0A2V7CYQ8-F1
#
_entry.id   AF-A0A2V7CYQ8-F1
#
_cell.length_a   1.000
_cell.length_b   1.000
_cell.length_c   1.000
_cell.angle_alpha   90.00
_cell.angle_beta   90.00
_cell.angle_gamma   90.00
#
_symmetry.space_group_name_H-M   'P 1'
#
loop_
_entity.id
_entity.type
_entity.pdbx_description
1 polymer ?
#
loop_
_entity_poly.entity_id
_entity_poly.type
_entity_poly.pdbx_seq_one_letter_code
_entity_poly.pdbx_strand_id
1 'polypeptide(L)' 'MSIARAVSRTLVLSALAVLVLASAAAALEVGQKAPDFALNGTDGKPVKLSDLTAKGPVVIYTFIAAFTPT' A
#
# COMPACT_ATOMS: atom_id res chain seq x y z
N MET A 1 8.77 -40.51 13.83
CA MET A 1 8.86 -39.84 12.50
C MET A 1 7.53 -39.21 12.03
N SER A 2 6.42 -39.40 12.74
CA SER A 2 5.08 -38.88 12.40
C SER A 2 4.79 -37.46 12.92
N ILE A 3 5.29 -37.12 14.11
CA ILE A 3 5.04 -35.82 14.77
C ILE A 3 5.75 -34.66 14.06
N ALA A 4 7.02 -34.83 13.65
CA ALA A 4 7.76 -33.81 12.91
C ALA A 4 7.11 -33.48 11.55
N ARG A 5 6.53 -34.49 10.88
CA ARG A 5 5.79 -34.30 9.62
C ARG A 5 4.45 -33.60 9.82
N ALA A 6 3.79 -33.81 10.97
CA ALA A 6 2.57 -33.10 11.32
C ALA A 6 2.86 -31.61 11.58
N VAL A 7 3.89 -31.30 12.37
CA VAL A 7 4.29 -29.92 12.67
C VAL A 7 4.69 -29.14 11.40
N SER A 8 5.49 -29.76 10.51
CA SER A 8 5.86 -29.12 9.24
C SER A 8 4.64 -28.86 8.33
N ARG A 9 3.65 -29.76 8.29
CA ARG A 9 2.42 -29.54 7.50
C ARG A 9 1.59 -28.39 8.07
N THR A 10 1.44 -28.32 9.40
CA THR A 10 0.70 -27.23 10.05
C THR A 10 1.40 -25.88 9.82
N LEU A 11 2.73 -25.85 9.88
CA LEU A 11 3.52 -24.64 9.58
C LEU A 11 3.31 -24.17 8.13
N VAL A 12 3.41 -25.09 7.16
CA VAL A 12 3.21 -24.76 5.74
C VAL A 12 1.79 -24.29 5.46
N LEU A 13 0.78 -24.94 6.06
CA LEU A 13 -0.62 -24.53 5.91
C LEU A 13 -0.89 -23.14 6.52
N SER A 14 -0.28 -22.83 7.67
CA SER A 14 -0.40 -21.52 8.30
C SER A 14 0.27 -20.40 7.48
N ALA A 15 1.47 -20.66 6.93
CA ALA A 15 2.16 -19.71 6.06
C ALA A 15 1.37 -19.44 4.77
N LEU A 16 0.77 -20.48 4.19
CA LEU A 16 -0.07 -20.34 3.00
C LEU A 16 -1.35 -19.55 3.29
N ALA A 17 -1.97 -19.75 4.46
CA ALA A 17 -3.14 -18.97 4.88
C ALA A 17 -2.81 -17.48 5.07
N VAL A 18 -1.66 -17.14 5.65
CA VAL A 18 -1.20 -15.75 5.79
C VAL A 18 -0.97 -15.11 4.42
N LEU A 19 -0.42 -15.84 3.45
CA LEU A 19 -0.19 -15.33 2.10
C LEU A 19 -1.51 -15.08 1.34
N VAL A 20 -2.54 -15.92 1.56
CA VAL A 20 -3.88 -15.72 0.98
C VAL A 20 -4.59 -14.52 1.61
N LEU A 21 -4.35 -14.24 2.88
CA LEU A 21 -4.91 -13.10 3.61
C LEU A 21 -4.17 -11.78 3.37
N ALA A 22 -3.01 -11.81 2.71
CA ALA A 22 -2.34 -10.62 2.21
C ALA A 22 -3.14 -10.04 1.03
N SER A 23 -4.27 -9.40 1.35
CA SER A 23 -5.15 -8.77 0.40
C SER A 23 -4.41 -7.68 -0.39
N ALA A 24 -4.53 -7.70 -1.71
CA ALA A 24 -4.23 -6.53 -2.52
C ALA A 24 -5.09 -5.36 -2.05
N ALA A 25 -4.49 -4.19 -1.84
CA ALA A 25 -5.25 -2.98 -1.52
C ALA A 25 -6.24 -2.72 -2.67
N ALA A 26 -7.53 -2.65 -2.35
CA ALA A 26 -8.55 -2.34 -3.33
C ALA A 26 -8.29 -0.95 -3.94
N ALA A 27 -8.51 -0.82 -5.26
CA ALA A 27 -8.44 0.46 -5.92
C ALA A 27 -9.53 1.40 -5.36
N LEU A 28 -9.20 2.69 -5.28
CA LEU A 28 -10.13 3.69 -4.79
C LEU A 28 -11.16 4.02 -5.88
N GLU A 29 -12.44 4.03 -5.52
CA GLU A 29 -13.54 4.33 -6.45
C GLU A 29 -14.00 5.79 -6.36
N VAL A 30 -14.71 6.26 -7.39
CA VAL A 30 -15.29 7.62 -7.40
C VAL A 30 -16.25 7.78 -6.22
N GLY A 31 -16.11 8.90 -5.50
CA GLY A 31 -16.91 9.22 -4.31
C GLY A 31 -16.31 8.68 -3.01
N GLN A 32 -15.33 7.77 -3.06
CA GLN A 32 -14.58 7.39 -1.87
C GLN A 32 -13.60 8.48 -1.44
N LYS A 33 -13.49 8.69 -0.13
CA LYS A 33 -12.53 9.62 0.46
C LYS A 33 -11.11 9.12 0.17
N ALA A 34 -10.29 9.98 -0.46
CA ALA A 34 -8.86 9.70 -0.61
C ALA A 34 -8.20 9.49 0.77
N PRO A 35 -7.48 8.38 0.98
CA PRO A 35 -6.70 8.13 2.19
C PRO A 35 -5.67 9.24 2.40
N ASP A 36 -5.45 9.63 3.65
CA ASP A 36 -4.40 10.58 3.96
C ASP A 36 -3.02 9.93 3.83
N PHE A 37 -2.04 10.70 3.35
CA PHE A 37 -0.66 10.26 3.20
C PHE A 37 0.29 11.46 3.37
N ALA A 38 1.55 11.15 3.68
CA ALA A 38 2.64 12.10 3.74
C ALA A 38 3.79 11.64 2.83
N LEU A 39 4.24 12.50 1.93
CA LEU A 39 5.39 12.24 1.05
C LEU A 39 6.43 13.34 1.22
N ASN A 40 7.70 13.02 1.00
CA ASN A 40 8.74 14.04 0.97
C ASN A 40 8.61 14.87 -0.32
N GLY A 41 8.56 16.18 -0.16
CA GLY A 41 8.67 17.14 -1.26
C GLY A 41 10.08 17.18 -1.84
N THR A 42 10.25 17.97 -2.91
CA THR A 42 11.54 18.16 -3.58
C THR A 42 12.58 18.86 -2.69
N ASP A 43 12.14 19.56 -1.65
CA ASP A 43 12.97 20.18 -0.62
C ASP A 43 13.23 19.25 0.58
N GLY A 44 12.78 17.99 0.50
CA GLY A 44 12.90 16.98 1.56
C GLY A 44 11.91 17.17 2.72
N LYS A 45 11.04 18.17 2.68
CA LYS A 45 10.04 18.39 3.75
C LYS A 45 8.79 17.55 3.50
N PRO A 46 8.14 17.04 4.56
CA PRO A 46 6.92 16.27 4.41
C PRO A 46 5.77 17.14 3.93
N VAL A 47 5.03 16.66 2.95
CA VAL A 47 3.78 17.23 2.43
C VAL A 47 2.66 16.24 2.70
N LYS A 48 1.59 16.69 3.39
CA LYS A 48 0.42 15.87 3.71
C LYS A 48 -0.76 16.22 2.82
N LEU A 49 -1.53 15.20 2.42
CA LEU A 49 -2.74 15.41 1.63
C LEU A 49 -3.80 16.21 2.42
N SER A 50 -3.94 15.97 3.72
CA SER A 50 -4.83 16.73 4.62
C SER A 50 -4.59 18.24 4.55
N ASP A 51 -3.33 18.66 4.52
CA ASP A 51 -2.94 20.07 4.59
C ASP A 51 -3.21 20.80 3.27
N LEU A 52 -3.13 20.07 2.15
CA LEU A 52 -3.47 20.58 0.82
C LEU A 52 -4.99 20.65 0.62
N THR A 53 -5.70 19.60 1.00
CA THR A 53 -7.17 19.54 0.86
C THR A 53 -7.89 20.55 1.75
N ALA A 54 -7.30 20.92 2.90
CA ALA A 54 -7.79 22.02 3.73
C ALA A 54 -7.74 23.40 3.02
N LYS A 55 -6.90 23.55 1.99
CA LYS A 55 -6.75 24.79 1.22
C LYS A 55 -7.60 24.81 -0.06
N GLY A 56 -8.10 23.67 -0.51
CA GLY A 56 -8.90 23.55 -1.73
C GLY A 56 -8.81 22.18 -2.38
N PRO A 57 -9.42 22.01 -3.58
CA PRO A 57 -9.36 20.76 -4.33
C PRO A 57 -7.93 20.44 -4.76
N VAL A 58 -7.60 19.14 -4.78
CA VAL A 58 -6.27 18.63 -5.14
C VAL A 58 -6.39 17.62 -6.28
N VAL A 59 -5.57 17.77 -7.31
CA VAL A 59 -5.39 16.77 -8.38
C VAL A 59 -4.14 15.96 -8.06
N ILE A 60 -4.27 14.63 -8.04
CA ILE A 60 -3.16 13.71 -7.80
C ILE A 60 -2.77 13.08 -9.14
N TYR A 61 -1.48 13.16 -9.48
CA TYR A 61 -0.90 12.50 -10.65
C TYR A 61 0.27 11.61 -10.20
N THR A 62 0.34 10.41 -10.75
CA THR A 62 1.39 9.42 -10.46
C THR A 62 2.13 9.05 -11.74
N PHE A 63 3.43 8.84 -11.64
CA PHE A 63 4.28 8.38 -12.73
C PHE A 63 5.20 7.25 -12.22
N ILE A 64 5.71 6.41 -13.13
CA ILE A 64 6.45 5.21 -12.75
C ILE A 64 7.82 5.54 -12.13
N ALA A 65 8.60 6.37 -12.81
CA ALA A 65 9.92 6.77 -12.36
C ALA A 65 10.34 8.11 -12.98
N ALA A 66 11.17 8.86 -12.25
CA ALA A 66 11.76 10.08 -12.76
C ALA A 66 12.87 9.71 -13.76
N PHE A 67 13.06 10.54 -14.79
CA PHE A 67 14.14 10.39 -15.77
C PHE A 67 14.10 9.11 -16.63
N THR A 68 12.93 8.48 -16.76
CA THR A 68 12.71 7.35 -17.68
C THR A 68 12.00 7.81 -18.96
N PRO A 69 12.43 7.37 -20.16
CA PRO A 69 11.71 7.61 -21.40
C PRO A 69 10.28 7.05 -21.37
N THR A 70 9.38 7.68 -22.14
CA THR A 70 7.98 7.26 -22.33
C THR A 70 7.83 6.29 -23.48
#